data_AF-A0A8U0QC97-F1
#
_entry.id   AF-A0A8U0QC97-F1
#
_cell.length_a   1.000
_cell.length_b   1.000
_cell.length_c   1.000
_cell.angle_alpha   90.00
_cell.angle_beta   90.00
_cell.angle_gamma   90.00
#
_symmetry.space_group_name_H-M   'P 1'
#
loop_
_entity.id
_entity.type
_entity.pdbx_description
1 polymer ?
#
loop_
_entity_poly.entity_id
_entity_poly.type
_entity_poly.pdbx_seq_one_letter_code
_entity_poly.pdbx_strand_id
1 'polypeptide(L)'
;MASLSSPLRICRGILREIRAIKGPEYKQCLAYNYVLDQFRKNQITGERYCRAQEEALHASHSYLCLLTSTRQHMALYDIYHGKGQRDTEEMAGIVGLRLPTQPGGKGWEK
;
A
#
# COMPACT_ATOMS: atom_id res chain seq x y z
N MET A 1 22.29 5.06 -1.10
CA MET A 1 21.06 5.75 -0.66
C MET A 1 20.04 5.60 -1.76
N ALA A 2 18.82 5.11 -1.49
CA ALA A 2 17.80 4.92 -2.53
C ALA A 2 17.59 6.25 -3.27
N SER A 3 17.69 6.25 -4.60
CA SER A 3 17.44 7.46 -5.39
C SER A 3 16.06 8.00 -5.03
N LEU A 4 15.99 9.22 -4.51
CA LEU A 4 14.72 9.84 -4.12
C LEU A 4 13.81 9.83 -5.35
N SER A 5 12.74 9.03 -5.27
CA SER A 5 11.79 8.92 -6.37
C SER A 5 11.23 10.31 -6.70
N SER A 6 11.13 10.63 -7.99
CA SER A 6 10.72 11.97 -8.42
C SER A 6 9.44 12.42 -7.70
N PRO A 7 9.32 13.69 -7.24
CA PRO A 7 8.16 14.17 -6.48
C PRO A 7 6.82 13.83 -7.15
N LEU A 8 6.76 13.92 -8.49
CA LEU A 8 5.57 13.59 -9.28
C LEU A 8 5.15 12.11 -9.16
N ARG A 9 6.10 11.18 -9.03
CA ARG A 9 5.80 9.75 -8.83
C ARG A 9 5.17 9.54 -7.45
N ILE A 10 5.68 10.19 -6.41
CA ILE A 10 5.13 10.10 -5.05
C ILE A 10 3.72 10.71 -5.02
N CYS A 11 3.54 11.90 -5.59
CA CYS A 11 2.22 12.53 -5.73
C CYS A 11 1.21 11.61 -6.41
N ARG A 12 1.58 11.04 -7.57
CA ARG A 12 0.71 10.08 -8.29
C ARG A 12 0.45 8.81 -7.47
N GLY A 13 1.41 8.34 -6.69
CA GLY A 13 1.23 7.23 -5.76
C GLY A 13 0.17 7.53 -4.70
N ILE A 14 0.27 8.68 -4.02
CA ILE A 14 -0.70 9.10 -3.00
C ILE A 14 -2.09 9.23 -3.63
N LEU A 15 -2.20 9.86 -4.80
CA LEU A 15 -3.48 10.01 -5.50
C LEU A 15 -4.10 8.67 -5.93
N ARG A 16 -3.28 7.64 -6.21
CA ARG A 16 -3.78 6.28 -6.47
C ARG A 16 -4.37 5.65 -5.21
N GLU A 17 -3.72 5.80 -4.07
CA GLU A 17 -4.25 5.29 -2.79
C GLU A 17 -5.53 6.04 -2.38
N ILE A 18 -5.60 7.36 -2.56
CA ILE A 18 -6.84 8.12 -2.33
C ILE A 18 -7.97 7.62 -3.26
N ARG A 19 -7.65 7.33 -4.53
CA ARG A 19 -8.62 6.75 -5.48
C ARG A 19 -9.08 5.35 -5.04
N ALA A 20 -8.20 4.53 -4.48
CA ALA A 20 -8.59 3.21 -3.99
C ALA A 20 -9.63 3.30 -2.85
N ILE A 21 -9.55 4.34 -2.02
CA ILE A 21 -10.48 4.55 -0.89
C ILE A 21 -11.77 5.27 -1.31
N LYS A 22 -11.67 6.31 -2.15
CA LYS A 22 -12.81 7.18 -2.51
C LYS A 22 -13.47 6.85 -3.85
N GLY A 23 -12.87 5.97 -4.67
CA GLY A 23 -13.41 5.61 -5.97
C GLY A 23 -13.23 6.70 -7.05
N PRO A 24 -14.09 6.75 -8.07
CA PRO A 24 -13.92 7.63 -9.23
C PRO A 24 -14.02 9.13 -8.89
N GLU A 25 -14.76 9.48 -7.84
CA GLU A 25 -14.99 10.86 -7.38
C GLU A 25 -13.85 11.41 -6.50
N TYR A 26 -12.73 10.68 -6.38
CA TYR A 26 -11.59 11.08 -5.55
C TYR A 26 -11.05 12.49 -5.85
N LYS A 27 -11.25 13.02 -7.07
CA LYS A 27 -10.82 14.38 -7.45
C LYS A 27 -11.58 15.50 -6.72
N GLN A 28 -12.79 15.21 -6.23
CA GLN A 28 -13.63 16.19 -5.54
C GLN A 28 -13.33 16.22 -4.03
N CYS A 29 -12.55 15.26 -3.52
CA CYS A 29 -12.29 15.17 -2.09
C CYS A 29 -11.27 16.23 -1.63
N LEU A 30 -11.42 16.67 -0.38
CA LEU A 30 -10.50 17.65 0.23
C LEU A 30 -9.05 17.17 0.22
N ALA A 31 -8.83 15.86 0.43
CA ALA A 31 -7.49 15.27 0.44
C ALA A 31 -6.78 15.40 -0.92
N TYR A 32 -7.50 15.29 -2.03
CA TYR A 32 -6.95 15.49 -3.37
C TYR A 32 -6.44 16.91 -3.57
N ASN A 33 -7.28 17.90 -3.23
CA ASN A 33 -6.92 19.31 -3.35
C ASN A 33 -5.75 19.66 -2.44
N TYR A 34 -5.76 19.18 -1.20
CA TYR A 34 -4.68 19.39 -0.23
C TYR A 34 -3.34 18.83 -0.72
N VAL A 35 -3.31 17.58 -1.20
CA VAL A 35 -2.07 16.96 -1.69
C VAL A 35 -1.52 17.75 -2.88
N LEU A 36 -2.36 18.12 -3.86
CA LEU A 36 -1.88 18.91 -5.00
C LEU A 36 -1.35 20.28 -4.59
N ASP A 37 -2.02 20.95 -3.65
CA ASP A 37 -1.59 22.25 -3.12
C ASP A 37 -0.23 22.15 -2.41
N GLN A 38 -0.02 21.12 -1.57
CA GLN A 38 1.28 20.89 -0.90
C GLN A 38 2.41 20.62 -1.89
N PHE A 39 2.17 19.83 -2.93
CA PHE A 39 3.21 19.56 -3.94
C PHE A 39 3.52 20.78 -4.81
N ARG A 40 2.54 21.66 -5.06
CA ARG A 40 2.75 22.93 -5.79
C ARG A 40 3.48 23.96 -4.95
N LYS A 41 3.11 24.11 -3.68
CA LYS A 41 3.77 25.03 -2.73
C LYS A 41 5.25 24.72 -2.54
N ASN A 42 5.61 23.44 -2.60
CA ASN A 42 6.99 22.97 -2.46
C ASN A 42 7.67 22.72 -3.82
N GLN A 43 7.09 23.19 -4.93
CA GLN A 43 7.72 23.14 -6.25
C GLN A 43 8.78 24.24 -6.34
N ILE A 44 10.00 23.86 -6.72
CA ILE A 44 11.25 24.65 -6.65
C ILE A 44 11.07 26.13 -7.04
N THR A 45 11.31 27.02 -6.08
CA THR A 45 11.59 28.45 -6.29
C THR A 45 13.09 28.69 -6.10
N GLY A 46 13.85 28.80 -7.21
CA GLY A 46 15.17 29.47 -7.31
C GLY A 46 16.38 28.90 -6.56
N GLU A 47 17.39 28.44 -7.32
CA GLU A 47 18.86 28.25 -7.10
C GLU A 47 19.45 27.69 -5.79
N ARG A 48 18.71 27.61 -4.67
CA ARG A 48 19.13 26.87 -3.47
C ARG A 48 18.20 25.69 -3.27
N TYR A 49 18.78 24.50 -3.17
CA TYR A 49 18.10 23.33 -2.62
C TYR A 49 17.40 23.75 -1.32
N CYS A 50 16.07 23.79 -1.35
CA CYS A 50 15.29 24.23 -0.21
C CYS A 50 15.04 23.01 0.67
N ARG A 51 15.59 23.02 1.89
CA ARG A 51 15.40 21.96 2.89
C ARG A 51 13.92 21.61 3.10
N ALA A 52 13.03 22.60 3.02
CA ALA A 52 11.58 22.39 3.13
C ALA A 52 11.03 21.45 2.04
N GLN A 53 11.58 21.49 0.82
CA GLN A 53 11.18 20.58 -0.26
C GLN A 53 11.60 19.14 0.05
N GLU A 54 12.82 18.94 0.54
CA GLU A 54 13.32 17.62 0.90
C GLU A 54 12.52 17.03 2.07
N GLU A 55 12.22 17.84 3.08
CA GLU A 55 11.37 17.46 4.21
C GLU A 55 9.95 17.11 3.74
N ALA A 56 9.34 17.94 2.87
CA ALA A 56 8.02 17.67 2.31
C ALA A 56 8.00 16.40 1.45
N LEU A 57 9.06 16.13 0.68
CA LEU A 57 9.20 14.92 -0.13
C LEU A 57 9.37 13.68 0.76
N HIS A 58 10.19 13.78 1.82
CA HIS A 58 10.36 12.70 2.78
C HIS A 58 9.04 12.39 3.50
N ALA A 59 8.34 13.41 4.00
CA ALA A 59 7.02 13.24 4.63
C ALA A 59 6.02 12.58 3.67
N SER A 60 5.99 13.04 2.41
CA SER A 60 5.12 12.46 1.38
C SER A 60 5.43 10.99 1.12
N HIS A 61 6.71 10.59 1.12
CA HIS A 61 7.11 9.20 0.99
C HIS A 61 6.63 8.35 2.17
N SER A 62 6.79 8.86 3.39
CA SER A 62 6.32 8.19 4.61
C SER A 62 4.80 7.99 4.60
N TYR A 63 4.04 9.00 4.19
CA TYR A 63 2.58 8.87 4.04
C TYR A 63 2.18 7.88 2.94
N LEU A 64 2.87 7.89 1.79
CA LEU A 64 2.61 6.91 0.73
C LEU A 64 2.87 5.48 1.22
N CYS A 65 3.97 5.27 1.94
CA CYS A 65 4.30 3.99 2.56
C CYS A 65 3.20 3.55 3.52
N LEU A 66 2.77 4.43 4.42
CA LEU A 66 1.67 4.16 5.36
C LEU A 66 0.39 3.75 4.62
N LEU A 67 -0.10 4.56 3.68
CA LEU A 67 -1.33 4.29 2.94
C LEU A 67 -1.27 2.95 2.20
N THR A 68 -0.17 2.68 1.51
CA THR A 68 0.04 1.43 0.78
C THR A 68 0.05 0.24 1.73
N SER A 69 0.76 0.37 2.86
CA SER A 69 0.90 -0.69 3.85
C SER A 69 -0.45 -0.99 4.54
N THR A 70 -1.24 0.04 4.84
CA THR A 70 -2.59 -0.13 5.40
C THR A 70 -3.50 -0.87 4.42
N ARG A 71 -3.48 -0.52 3.14
CA ARG A 71 -4.29 -1.22 2.13
C ARG A 71 -3.87 -2.69 1.97
N GLN A 72 -2.57 -2.95 1.93
CA GLN A 72 -2.04 -4.32 1.87
C GLN A 72 -2.39 -5.10 3.15
N HIS A 73 -2.27 -4.47 4.31
CA HIS A 73 -2.62 -5.06 5.59
C HIS A 73 -4.09 -5.45 5.63
N MET A 74 -5.01 -4.59 5.17
CA MET A 74 -6.44 -4.91 5.09
C MET A 74 -6.69 -6.11 4.16
N ALA A 75 -6.05 -6.15 3.00
CA ALA A 75 -6.17 -7.30 2.09
C ALA A 75 -5.68 -8.61 2.73
N LEU A 76 -4.56 -8.57 3.46
CA LEU A 76 -4.05 -9.72 4.20
C LEU A 76 -4.98 -10.09 5.38
N TYR A 77 -5.50 -9.10 6.08
CA TYR A 77 -6.45 -9.30 7.17
C TYR A 77 -7.71 -10.02 6.67
N ASP A 78 -8.27 -9.62 5.53
CA ASP A 78 -9.44 -10.28 4.94
C ASP A 78 -9.14 -11.74 4.55
N ILE A 79 -7.94 -12.01 4.03
CA ILE A 79 -7.50 -13.36 3.66
C ILE A 79 -7.38 -14.24 4.91
N TYR A 80 -6.71 -13.78 5.96
CA TYR A 80 -6.31 -14.63 7.09
C TYR A 80 -7.23 -14.55 8.31
N HIS A 81 -7.82 -13.38 8.58
CA HIS A 81 -8.56 -13.10 9.83
C HIS A 81 -10.02 -12.68 9.61
N GLY A 82 -10.41 -12.27 8.40
CA GLY A 82 -11.72 -11.64 8.15
C GLY A 82 -12.96 -12.55 8.20
N LYS A 83 -12.81 -13.89 8.25
CA LYS A 83 -13.96 -14.83 8.22
C LYS A 83 -14.15 -15.68 9.49
N GLY A 84 -13.43 -15.40 10.58
CA GLY A 84 -13.49 -16.24 11.79
C GLY A 84 -12.73 -17.57 11.66
N GLN A 85 -13.13 -18.60 12.40
CA GLN A 85 -12.50 -19.93 12.31
C GLN A 85 -12.82 -20.59 10.95
N ARG A 86 -11.78 -20.96 10.21
CA ARG A 86 -11.88 -21.80 9.00
C ARG A 86 -11.35 -23.19 9.32
N ASP A 87 -11.78 -24.17 8.54
CA ASP A 87 -11.27 -25.52 8.65
C ASP A 87 -9.76 -25.59 8.31
N THR A 88 -9.09 -26.56 8.90
CA THR A 88 -7.64 -26.78 8.73
C THR A 88 -7.29 -27.06 7.27
N GLU A 89 -8.16 -27.75 6.52
CA GLU A 89 -8.02 -27.99 5.08
C GLU A 89 -8.05 -26.71 4.26
N GLU A 90 -9.00 -25.82 4.55
CA GLU A 90 -9.12 -24.54 3.86
C GLU A 90 -7.90 -23.65 4.14
N MET A 91 -7.45 -23.60 5.40
CA MET A 91 -6.26 -22.85 5.79
C MET A 91 -4.98 -23.40 5.15
N ALA A 92 -4.82 -24.72 5.07
CA ALA A 92 -3.71 -25.34 4.35
C ALA A 92 -3.72 -24.91 2.88
N GLY A 93 -4.88 -24.93 2.22
CA GLY A 93 -5.03 -24.50 0.84
C GLY A 93 -4.63 -23.04 0.60
N ILE A 94 -4.99 -22.13 1.52
CA ILE A 94 -4.66 -20.69 1.42
C ILE A 94 -3.15 -20.44 1.42
N VAL A 95 -2.38 -21.23 2.17
CA VAL A 95 -0.91 -21.13 2.21
C VAL A 95 -0.22 -22.01 1.15
N GLY A 96 -0.98 -22.67 0.27
CA GLY A 96 -0.44 -23.55 -0.77
C GLY A 96 -0.01 -24.93 -0.27
N LEU A 97 -0.52 -25.35 0.88
CA LEU A 97 -0.30 -26.67 1.49
C LEU A 97 -1.54 -27.57 1.32
N ARG A 98 -1.37 -28.86 1.60
CA ARG A 98 -2.46 -29.85 1.65
C ARG A 98 -2.32 -30.69 2.92
N LEU A 99 -3.43 -31.16 3.47
CA LEU A 99 -3.35 -32.08 4.61
C LEU A 99 -2.84 -33.46 4.18
N PRO A 100 -2.05 -34.12 5.04
CA PRO A 100 -1.58 -35.47 4.79
C PRO A 100 -2.76 -36.45 4.88
N THR A 101 -2.99 -37.22 3.82
CA THR A 101 -4.05 -38.25 3.77
C THR A 101 -3.72 -39.48 4.62
N GLN A 102 -2.43 -39.70 4.95
CA GLN A 102 -2.00 -40.85 5.73
C GLN A 102 -0.85 -40.49 6.68
N PRO A 103 -0.91 -40.88 7.97
CA PRO A 103 0.21 -40.72 8.90
C PRO A 103 1.34 -41.66 8.46
N GLY A 104 2.42 -41.11 7.89
CA GLY A 104 3.56 -41.89 7.38
C GLY A 104 4.10 -41.49 6.01
N GLY A 105 3.54 -40.45 5.36
CA GLY A 105 4.19 -39.79 4.22
C GLY A 105 4.16 -40.54 2.88
N LYS A 106 3.52 -41.71 2.78
CA LYS A 106 3.39 -42.50 1.54
C LYS A 106 2.02 -42.34 0.87
N GLY A 107 1.55 -41.10 0.68
CA GLY A 107 0.19 -40.82 0.21
C GLY A 107 0.08 -39.87 -0.98
N TRP A 108 1.10 -39.78 -1.84
CA TRP A 108 1.12 -38.84 -2.98
C TRP A 108 0.63 -39.47 -4.31
N GLU A 109 0.18 -40.73 -4.29
CA GLU A 109 -0.35 -41.40 -5.48
C GLU A 109 -1.87 -41.22 -5.60
N LYS A 110 -2.27 -40.23 -6.41
CA LYS A 110 -3.41 -40.29 -7.36
C LYS A 110 -3.34 -39.12 -8.34
#